data_AF-A0A9P4WIX9-F1
#
_entry.id   AF-A0A9P4WIX9-F1
#
_cell.length_a   1.000
_cell.length_b   1.000
_cell.length_c   1.000
_cell.angle_alpha   90.00
_cell.angle_beta   90.00
_cell.angle_gamma   90.00
#
_symmetry.space_group_name_H-M   'P 1'
#
loop_
_entity.id
_entity.type
_entity.pdbx_description
1 polymer ?
#
loop_
_entity_poly.entity_id
_entity_poly.type
_entity_poly.pdbx_seq_one_letter_code
_entity_poly.pdbx_strand_id
1 'polypeptide(L)'
;MRDYSASEACCTCATLLSSIPPTYDEKTEKPSQFERRLECCGRAICPRCLTDNPRFASYCPFCQISTGPSALPAQGLRDPPTYSPHVDEKVEEELPPYTAHNALQPPPEKARSAEDVPDVLHFVDQNNDSIASLSLAYGVPPDVLRRTNKMFADHLLAARRTILIPGEYYKGGVSLSPRPLEGEEEEIKKTKLRKFMVGCKVAEYDVALLYLEQASYNLEKAMATFKADEKWEKEHPLQAAKKGKAPAPQSSGKRRWFGGSGGGITGQL
;
A
#
# COMPACT_ATOMS: atom_id res chain seq x y z
N MET A 1 -55.01 -7.35 -8.45
CA MET A 1 -53.92 -6.37 -8.54
C MET A 1 -52.79 -6.84 -7.63
N ARG A 2 -51.56 -7.03 -8.14
CA ARG A 2 -50.38 -7.20 -7.27
C ARG A 2 -49.75 -5.81 -7.11
N ASP A 3 -49.66 -5.33 -5.89
CA ASP A 3 -49.03 -4.06 -5.55
C ASP A 3 -47.54 -4.11 -5.94
N TYR A 4 -47.19 -3.33 -6.96
CA TYR A 4 -45.81 -3.12 -7.37
C TYR A 4 -45.16 -2.18 -6.36
N SER A 5 -44.45 -2.74 -5.38
CA SER A 5 -43.55 -2.00 -4.50
C SER A 5 -42.53 -1.26 -5.37
N ALA A 6 -42.59 0.08 -5.36
CA ALA A 6 -41.86 0.95 -6.29
C ALA A 6 -40.32 1.02 -6.05
N SER A 7 -39.76 0.20 -5.18
CA SER A 7 -38.37 0.32 -4.69
C SER A 7 -37.56 -0.97 -4.69
N GLU A 8 -37.91 -1.94 -5.54
CA GLU A 8 -37.10 -3.15 -5.67
C GLU A 8 -36.04 -3.04 -6.76
N ALA A 9 -34.81 -3.44 -6.42
CA ALA A 9 -33.66 -3.44 -7.33
C ALA A 9 -33.15 -4.86 -7.58
N CYS A 10 -32.61 -5.08 -8.77
CA CYS A 10 -31.96 -6.32 -9.14
C CYS A 10 -30.73 -6.54 -8.25
N CYS A 11 -30.64 -7.71 -7.63
CA CYS A 11 -29.56 -8.00 -6.71
C CYS A 11 -28.19 -8.18 -7.42
N THR A 12 -28.15 -8.48 -8.72
CA THR A 12 -26.88 -8.64 -9.47
C THR A 12 -26.35 -7.36 -10.07
N CYS A 13 -27.21 -6.49 -10.64
CA CYS A 13 -26.77 -5.26 -11.31
C CYS A 13 -27.23 -3.97 -10.62
N ALA A 14 -27.89 -4.07 -9.47
CA ALA A 14 -28.38 -2.93 -8.67
C ALA A 14 -29.33 -1.96 -9.39
N THR A 15 -29.83 -2.32 -10.58
CA THR A 15 -30.80 -1.50 -11.32
C THR A 15 -32.21 -1.68 -10.75
N LEU A 16 -32.96 -0.58 -10.66
CA LEU A 16 -34.35 -0.62 -10.20
C LEU A 16 -35.21 -1.41 -11.19
N LEU A 17 -36.00 -2.37 -10.71
CA LEU A 17 -36.83 -3.23 -11.57
C LEU A 17 -37.89 -2.44 -12.33
N SER A 18 -38.35 -1.32 -11.74
CA SER A 18 -39.26 -0.36 -12.39
C SER A 18 -38.66 0.35 -13.61
N SER A 19 -37.32 0.45 -13.70
CA SER A 19 -36.63 1.12 -14.79
C SER A 19 -36.31 0.22 -15.98
N ILE A 20 -36.55 -1.10 -15.84
CA ILE A 20 -36.20 -2.09 -16.84
C ILE A 20 -37.43 -2.33 -17.73
N PRO A 21 -37.34 -2.08 -19.06
CA PRO A 21 -38.45 -2.34 -19.94
C PRO A 21 -38.77 -3.85 -19.97
N PRO A 22 -40.06 -4.23 -19.98
CA PRO A 22 -40.44 -5.63 -20.10
C PRO A 22 -39.91 -6.21 -21.41
N THR A 23 -39.31 -7.41 -21.35
CA THR A 23 -38.91 -8.14 -22.55
C THR A 23 -40.16 -8.79 -23.14
N TYR A 24 -40.43 -8.55 -24.42
CA TYR A 24 -41.54 -9.17 -25.15
C TYR A 24 -41.03 -10.37 -25.95
N ASP A 25 -41.81 -11.45 -25.97
CA ASP A 25 -41.55 -12.59 -26.86
C ASP A 25 -42.10 -12.26 -28.25
N GLU A 26 -41.22 -12.25 -29.27
CA GLU A 26 -41.60 -11.96 -30.66
C GLU A 26 -42.65 -12.92 -31.22
N LYS A 27 -42.79 -14.12 -30.64
CA LYS A 27 -43.75 -15.14 -31.13
C LYS A 27 -45.11 -15.07 -30.47
N THR A 28 -45.21 -14.47 -29.29
CA THR A 28 -46.45 -14.52 -28.50
C THR A 28 -46.97 -13.15 -28.08
N GLU A 29 -46.25 -12.07 -28.40
CA GLU A 29 -46.51 -10.66 -28.02
C GLU A 29 -46.76 -10.47 -26.51
N LYS A 30 -46.51 -11.50 -25.71
CA LYS A 30 -46.64 -11.51 -24.25
C LYS A 30 -45.29 -11.16 -23.63
N PRO A 31 -45.28 -10.51 -22.45
CA PRO A 31 -44.06 -10.32 -21.69
C PRO A 31 -43.41 -11.68 -21.41
N SER A 32 -42.21 -11.90 -21.95
CA SER A 32 -41.53 -13.20 -22.04
C SER A 32 -40.89 -13.63 -20.73
N GLN A 33 -40.46 -12.66 -19.92
CA GLN A 33 -39.73 -12.92 -18.70
C GLN A 33 -40.13 -11.92 -17.62
N PHE A 34 -40.77 -12.43 -16.58
CA PHE A 34 -40.95 -11.72 -15.33
C PHE A 34 -39.66 -11.82 -14.52
N GLU A 35 -39.40 -10.81 -13.69
CA GLU A 35 -38.37 -10.86 -12.66
C GLU A 35 -38.39 -12.18 -11.88
N ARG A 36 -37.22 -12.79 -11.65
CA ARG A 36 -37.12 -13.98 -10.79
C ARG A 36 -36.90 -13.54 -9.36
N ARG A 37 -37.80 -13.94 -8.45
CA ARG A 37 -37.59 -13.80 -7.00
C ARG A 37 -36.97 -15.06 -6.43
N LEU A 38 -35.89 -14.90 -5.66
CA LEU A 38 -35.15 -15.98 -5.03
C LEU A 38 -35.86 -16.41 -3.75
N GLU A 39 -36.23 -17.69 -3.65
CA GLU A 39 -36.95 -18.23 -2.49
C GLU A 39 -36.11 -18.20 -1.20
N CYS A 40 -34.79 -18.32 -1.31
CA CYS A 40 -33.89 -18.38 -0.16
C CYS A 40 -33.74 -17.05 0.61
N CYS A 41 -33.90 -15.90 -0.06
CA CYS A 41 -33.65 -14.59 0.56
C CYS A 41 -34.59 -13.47 0.08
N GLY A 42 -35.60 -13.79 -0.73
CA GLY A 42 -36.59 -12.84 -1.23
C GLY A 42 -36.08 -11.83 -2.26
N ARG A 43 -34.77 -11.86 -2.61
CA ARG A 43 -34.17 -10.91 -3.53
C ARG A 43 -34.58 -11.17 -4.98
N ALA A 44 -34.67 -10.13 -5.80
CA ALA A 44 -35.08 -10.21 -7.18
C ALA A 44 -33.89 -10.13 -8.16
N ILE A 45 -33.95 -10.89 -9.25
CA ILE A 45 -33.03 -10.85 -10.38
C ILE A 45 -33.82 -10.38 -11.61
N CYS A 46 -33.31 -9.35 -12.29
CA CYS A 46 -33.95 -8.81 -13.48
C CYS A 46 -33.80 -9.73 -14.71
N PRO A 47 -34.68 -9.60 -15.72
CA PRO A 47 -34.64 -10.42 -16.93
C PRO A 47 -33.32 -10.34 -17.72
N ARG A 48 -32.68 -9.15 -17.74
CA ARG A 48 -31.39 -8.94 -18.40
C ARG A 48 -30.30 -9.82 -17.78
N CYS A 49 -30.14 -9.74 -16.45
CA CYS A 49 -29.15 -10.57 -15.75
C CYS A 49 -29.46 -12.07 -15.88
N LEU A 50 -30.74 -12.44 -15.90
CA LEU A 50 -31.14 -13.84 -16.11
C LEU A 50 -30.77 -14.35 -17.50
N THR A 51 -30.89 -13.50 -18.53
CA THR A 51 -30.51 -13.81 -19.91
C THR A 51 -28.99 -13.85 -20.09
N ASP A 52 -28.28 -12.88 -19.51
CA ASP A 52 -26.81 -12.80 -19.57
C ASP A 52 -26.14 -13.99 -18.87
N ASN A 53 -26.76 -14.52 -17.81
CA ASN A 53 -26.26 -15.70 -17.12
C ASN A 53 -27.40 -16.67 -16.74
N PRO A 54 -27.62 -17.75 -17.52
CA PRO A 54 -28.72 -18.68 -17.28
C PRO A 54 -28.59 -19.45 -15.95
N ARG A 55 -27.42 -19.45 -15.31
CA ARG A 55 -27.25 -20.04 -13.97
C ARG A 55 -28.14 -19.36 -12.94
N PHE A 56 -28.44 -18.07 -13.09
CA PHE A 56 -29.33 -17.35 -12.18
C PHE A 56 -30.79 -17.84 -12.23
N ALA A 57 -31.15 -18.73 -13.14
CA ALA A 57 -32.45 -19.42 -13.12
C ALA A 57 -32.54 -20.47 -12.01
N SER A 58 -31.43 -21.07 -11.62
CA SER A 58 -31.38 -22.18 -10.63
C SER A 58 -30.37 -21.94 -9.50
N TYR A 59 -29.72 -20.79 -9.45
CA TYR A 59 -28.71 -20.44 -8.46
C TYR A 59 -28.90 -19.03 -7.90
N CYS A 60 -28.76 -18.88 -6.58
CA CYS A 60 -28.75 -17.61 -5.88
C CYS A 60 -27.29 -17.14 -5.69
N PRO A 61 -26.87 -16.01 -6.29
CA PRO A 61 -25.51 -15.50 -6.13
C PRO A 61 -25.17 -15.00 -4.72
N PHE A 62 -26.18 -14.66 -3.92
CA PHE A 62 -25.98 -14.14 -2.56
C PHE A 62 -25.84 -15.24 -1.52
N CYS A 63 -26.79 -16.16 -1.49
CA CYS A 63 -26.80 -17.26 -0.53
C CYS A 63 -25.95 -18.45 -1.02
N GLN A 64 -25.51 -18.43 -2.29
CA GLN A 64 -24.78 -19.51 -2.95
C GLN A 64 -25.53 -20.85 -2.94
N ILE A 65 -26.86 -20.78 -2.96
CA ILE A 65 -27.77 -21.95 -2.96
C ILE A 65 -28.22 -22.24 -4.38
N SER A 66 -28.25 -23.52 -4.74
CA SER A 66 -28.95 -23.97 -5.96
C SER A 66 -30.33 -24.52 -5.62
N THR A 67 -31.33 -24.12 -6.39
CA THR A 67 -32.72 -24.61 -6.29
C THR A 67 -33.01 -25.79 -7.23
N GLY A 68 -32.01 -26.26 -7.99
CA GLY A 68 -32.12 -27.42 -8.89
C GLY A 68 -31.28 -28.61 -8.41
N PRO A 69 -31.33 -29.76 -9.12
CA PRO A 69 -30.47 -30.91 -8.83
C PRO A 69 -29.02 -30.55 -9.14
N SER A 70 -28.32 -30.04 -8.13
CA SER A 70 -26.96 -29.54 -8.20
C SER A 70 -26.13 -30.21 -7.13
N ALA A 71 -24.83 -30.35 -7.38
CA ALA A 71 -23.87 -30.85 -6.38
C ALA A 71 -23.68 -29.88 -5.18
N LEU A 72 -24.29 -28.69 -5.23
CA LEU A 72 -24.25 -27.71 -4.15
C LEU A 72 -25.36 -27.98 -3.12
N PRO A 73 -25.07 -27.89 -1.82
CA PRO A 73 -26.06 -28.15 -0.77
C PRO A 73 -27.23 -27.17 -0.86
N ALA A 74 -28.45 -27.69 -0.83
CA ALA A 74 -29.68 -26.90 -0.78
C ALA A 74 -29.76 -25.98 0.46
N GLN A 75 -28.99 -26.31 1.50
CA GLN A 75 -28.90 -25.57 2.77
C GLN A 75 -28.02 -24.31 2.69
N GLY A 76 -27.30 -24.08 1.59
CA GLY A 76 -26.39 -22.94 1.44
C GLY A 76 -25.13 -23.04 2.28
N LEU A 77 -24.38 -21.93 2.35
CA LEU A 77 -23.17 -21.82 3.15
C LEU A 77 -23.54 -22.10 4.61
N ARG A 78 -22.95 -23.15 5.21
CA ARG A 78 -23.08 -23.50 6.64
C ARG A 78 -23.07 -22.23 7.48
N ASP A 79 -24.02 -22.10 8.40
CA ASP A 79 -23.92 -21.10 9.46
C ASP A 79 -22.51 -21.17 10.06
N PRO A 80 -21.83 -20.02 10.27
CA PRO A 80 -20.53 -20.04 10.91
C PRO A 80 -20.68 -20.81 12.23
N PRO A 81 -19.72 -21.69 12.57
CA PRO A 81 -19.80 -22.47 13.79
C PRO A 81 -20.10 -21.52 14.95
N THR A 82 -21.09 -21.86 15.76
CA THR A 82 -21.41 -21.11 16.97
C THR A 82 -20.18 -21.13 17.85
N TYR A 83 -19.47 -20.01 17.94
CA TYR A 83 -18.37 -19.83 18.89
C TYR A 83 -18.96 -19.75 20.30
N SER A 84 -19.46 -20.88 20.79
CA SER A 84 -19.61 -21.10 22.22
C SER A 84 -18.26 -21.60 22.73
N PRO A 85 -17.67 -20.98 23.76
CA PRO A 85 -16.43 -21.48 24.33
C PRO A 85 -16.72 -22.87 24.91
N HIS A 86 -16.16 -23.90 24.29
CA HIS A 86 -16.25 -25.26 24.81
C HIS A 86 -15.54 -25.29 26.16
N VAL A 87 -16.33 -25.51 27.21
CA VAL A 87 -15.83 -25.99 28.51
C VAL A 87 -15.19 -27.35 28.28
N ASP A 88 -13.94 -27.50 28.73
CA ASP A 88 -13.15 -28.72 28.67
C ASP A 88 -13.84 -29.88 29.42
N GLU A 89 -14.74 -30.59 28.73
CA GLU A 89 -15.12 -31.94 29.12
C GLU A 89 -14.53 -32.93 28.11
N LYS A 90 -13.59 -33.71 28.63
CA LYS A 90 -12.85 -34.76 27.95
C LYS A 90 -13.82 -35.92 27.61
N VAL A 91 -14.53 -35.80 26.49
CA VAL A 91 -15.30 -36.91 25.91
C VAL A 91 -14.39 -37.62 24.92
N GLU A 92 -14.05 -38.86 25.28
CA GLU A 92 -13.30 -39.82 24.46
C GLU A 92 -14.26 -40.34 23.37
N GLU A 93 -14.50 -39.51 22.34
CA GLU A 93 -15.31 -39.89 21.18
C GLU A 93 -14.38 -40.40 20.07
N GLU A 94 -14.41 -41.72 19.88
CA GLU A 94 -13.64 -42.47 18.91
C GLU A 94 -13.89 -41.92 17.49
N LEU A 95 -12.85 -41.33 16.90
CA LEU A 95 -12.92 -40.69 15.59
C LEU A 95 -13.29 -41.73 14.50
N PRO A 96 -14.17 -41.38 13.54
CA PRO A 96 -14.53 -42.30 12.47
C PRO A 96 -13.29 -42.66 11.62
N PRO A 97 -13.23 -43.88 11.07
CA PRO A 97 -12.07 -44.38 10.35
C PRO A 97 -11.98 -43.66 9.00
N TYR A 98 -11.23 -42.57 8.96
CA TYR A 98 -10.90 -41.88 7.72
C TYR A 98 -9.92 -42.74 6.93
N THR A 99 -10.36 -43.04 5.71
CA THR A 99 -9.64 -43.62 4.59
C THR A 99 -8.15 -43.26 4.60
N ALA A 100 -7.29 -44.25 4.39
CA ALA A 100 -5.84 -44.10 4.25
C ALA A 100 -5.47 -43.16 3.09
N HIS A 101 -5.55 -41.86 3.31
CA HIS A 101 -4.85 -40.89 2.48
C HIS A 101 -3.38 -40.99 2.85
N ASN A 102 -2.59 -41.49 1.90
CA ASN A 102 -1.13 -41.42 1.92
C ASN A 102 -0.72 -40.05 2.44
N ALA A 103 -0.22 -40.01 3.68
CA ALA A 103 0.47 -38.86 4.19
C ALA A 103 1.72 -38.69 3.32
N LEU A 104 1.66 -37.76 2.37
CA LEU A 104 2.87 -37.15 1.83
C LEU A 104 3.55 -36.51 3.03
N GLN A 105 4.52 -37.23 3.58
CA GLN A 105 5.38 -36.73 4.64
C GLN A 105 5.95 -35.36 4.17
N PRO A 106 5.86 -34.30 4.98
CA PRO A 106 6.73 -33.16 4.74
C PRO A 106 8.18 -33.68 4.79
N PRO A 107 9.04 -33.31 3.82
CA PRO A 107 10.39 -33.84 3.77
C PRO A 107 11.15 -33.49 5.06
N PRO A 108 11.99 -34.39 5.56
CA PRO A 108 12.65 -34.24 6.85
C PRO A 108 13.57 -33.01 6.87
N GLU A 109 13.35 -32.15 7.87
CA GLU A 109 14.30 -31.12 8.28
C GLU A 109 15.58 -31.77 8.83
N LYS A 110 16.52 -32.09 7.94
CA LYS A 110 17.99 -31.99 8.13
C LYS A 110 18.71 -32.74 7.03
N ALA A 111 19.22 -31.98 6.07
CA ALA A 111 20.55 -32.22 5.52
C ALA A 111 21.14 -30.86 5.14
N ARG A 112 22.21 -30.50 5.87
CA ARG A 112 23.10 -29.41 5.51
C ARG A 112 23.76 -29.75 4.17
N SER A 113 23.41 -29.01 3.14
CA SER A 113 24.28 -28.71 2.01
C SER A 113 24.04 -27.25 1.66
N ALA A 114 24.72 -26.38 2.41
CA ALA A 114 24.84 -24.97 2.07
C ALA A 114 25.68 -24.86 0.80
N GLU A 115 25.02 -24.99 -0.35
CA GLU A 115 25.46 -24.19 -1.48
C GLU A 115 25.00 -22.78 -1.13
N ASP A 116 25.93 -21.95 -0.63
CA ASP A 116 25.68 -20.55 -0.26
C ASP A 116 25.29 -19.78 -1.54
N VAL A 117 24.02 -19.86 -1.92
CA VAL A 117 23.43 -18.95 -2.89
C VAL A 117 23.41 -17.59 -2.22
N PRO A 118 24.03 -16.56 -2.82
CA PRO A 118 24.14 -15.26 -2.19
C PRO A 118 22.76 -14.66 -1.95
N ASP A 119 22.57 -14.06 -0.78
CA ASP A 119 21.36 -13.32 -0.45
C ASP A 119 21.07 -12.23 -1.49
N VAL A 120 19.80 -12.13 -1.89
CA VAL A 120 19.35 -11.19 -2.91
C VAL A 120 18.76 -9.95 -2.25
N LEU A 121 19.23 -8.77 -2.64
CA LEU A 121 18.70 -7.49 -2.14
C LEU A 121 17.49 -7.07 -2.96
N HIS A 122 16.34 -6.89 -2.30
CA HIS A 122 15.11 -6.36 -2.90
C HIS A 122 14.89 -4.91 -2.47
N PHE A 123 14.54 -4.06 -3.44
CA PHE A 123 14.15 -2.68 -3.20
C PHE A 123 12.64 -2.60 -2.93
N VAL A 124 12.28 -2.10 -1.74
CA VAL A 124 10.90 -2.07 -1.25
C VAL A 124 10.11 -0.91 -1.87
N ASP A 125 9.05 -1.23 -2.60
CA ASP A 125 8.02 -0.29 -2.98
C ASP A 125 6.99 -0.12 -1.87
N GLN A 126 6.94 1.07 -1.29
CA GLN A 126 6.05 1.38 -0.17
C GLN A 126 4.57 1.12 -0.46
N ASN A 127 4.18 1.20 -1.73
CA ASN A 127 2.78 1.14 -2.15
C ASN A 127 2.36 -0.28 -2.55
N ASN A 128 3.30 -1.08 -3.09
CA ASN A 128 3.01 -2.38 -3.69
C ASN A 128 3.62 -3.56 -2.90
N ASP A 129 4.67 -3.32 -2.13
CA ASP A 129 5.33 -4.35 -1.36
C ASP A 129 4.78 -4.47 0.06
N SER A 130 4.50 -5.72 0.42
CA SER A 130 4.10 -6.16 1.75
C SER A 130 4.85 -7.46 2.05
N ILE A 131 4.94 -7.86 3.32
CA ILE A 131 5.61 -9.13 3.67
C ILE A 131 4.92 -10.32 2.99
N ALA A 132 3.60 -10.28 2.84
CA ALA A 132 2.83 -11.31 2.15
C ALA A 132 3.12 -11.34 0.64
N SER A 133 3.15 -10.18 -0.03
CA SER A 133 3.45 -10.13 -1.47
C SER A 133 4.88 -10.54 -1.77
N LEU A 134 5.85 -10.15 -0.95
CA LEU A 134 7.25 -10.57 -1.06
C LEU A 134 7.43 -12.07 -0.80
N SER A 135 6.72 -12.61 0.19
CA SER A 135 6.72 -14.05 0.49
C SER A 135 6.25 -14.87 -0.71
N LEU A 136 5.19 -14.42 -1.39
CA LEU A 136 4.66 -15.07 -2.58
C LEU A 136 5.57 -14.89 -3.80
N ALA A 137 6.09 -13.69 -4.03
CA ALA A 137 6.92 -13.38 -5.20
C ALA A 137 8.24 -14.17 -5.19
N TYR A 138 8.85 -14.32 -4.02
CA TYR A 138 10.15 -14.98 -3.86
C TYR A 138 10.05 -16.41 -3.31
N GLY A 139 8.84 -16.89 -2.98
CA GLY A 139 8.63 -18.23 -2.42
C GLY A 139 9.25 -18.43 -1.03
N VAL A 140 9.44 -17.35 -0.27
CA VAL A 140 10.08 -17.40 1.06
C VAL A 140 9.01 -17.30 2.15
N PRO A 141 9.00 -18.16 3.18
CA PRO A 141 8.05 -18.05 4.29
C PRO A 141 8.15 -16.69 5.00
N PRO A 142 7.03 -16.07 5.41
CA PRO A 142 7.01 -14.73 6.00
C PRO A 142 7.80 -14.67 7.33
N ASP A 143 7.80 -15.75 8.10
CA ASP A 143 8.54 -15.82 9.37
C ASP A 143 10.05 -15.85 9.18
N VAL A 144 10.53 -16.41 8.06
CA VAL A 144 11.96 -16.43 7.71
C VAL A 144 12.37 -15.05 7.23
N LEU A 145 11.59 -14.44 6.32
CA LEU A 145 11.78 -13.05 5.86
C LEU A 145 11.89 -12.07 7.04
N ARG A 146 10.99 -12.19 8.02
CA ARG A 146 11.01 -11.39 9.25
C ARG A 146 12.28 -11.62 10.07
N ARG A 147 12.69 -12.87 10.27
CA ARG A 147 13.90 -13.21 11.05
C ARG A 147 15.18 -12.70 10.39
N THR A 148 15.36 -12.95 9.09
CA THR A 148 16.56 -12.52 8.35
C THR A 148 16.70 -11.00 8.36
N ASN A 149 15.58 -10.29 8.25
CA ASN A 149 15.56 -8.83 8.24
C ASN A 149 15.43 -8.21 9.64
N LYS A 150 15.34 -8.99 10.73
CA LYS A 150 15.11 -8.46 12.09
C LYS A 150 13.87 -7.57 12.16
N MET A 151 12.76 -8.05 11.60
CA MET A 151 11.47 -7.37 11.60
C MET A 151 10.50 -8.11 12.52
N PHE A 152 9.94 -7.40 13.49
CA PHE A 152 8.99 -7.98 14.44
C PHE A 152 7.53 -7.78 14.02
N ALA A 153 7.28 -6.88 13.07
CA ALA A 153 5.95 -6.56 12.59
C ALA A 153 5.97 -6.07 11.13
N ASP A 154 4.85 -6.24 10.43
CA ASP A 154 4.76 -6.02 8.98
C ASP A 154 4.82 -4.56 8.58
N HIS A 155 4.33 -3.66 9.42
CA HIS A 155 4.38 -2.22 9.19
C HIS A 155 5.81 -1.65 9.24
N LEU A 156 6.77 -2.38 9.83
CA LEU A 156 8.17 -1.98 9.84
C LEU A 156 8.83 -2.08 8.46
N LEU A 157 8.16 -2.71 7.49
CA LEU A 157 8.57 -2.72 6.09
C LEU A 157 8.67 -1.30 5.56
N ALA A 158 7.75 -0.44 6.01
CA ALA A 158 7.61 0.91 5.50
C ALA A 158 8.79 1.84 5.84
N ALA A 159 9.48 1.53 6.93
CA ALA A 159 10.67 2.28 7.34
C ALA A 159 11.92 1.88 6.53
N ARG A 160 11.83 0.88 5.65
CA ARG A 160 12.97 0.29 4.96
C ARG A 160 12.88 0.51 3.47
N ARG A 161 14.02 0.89 2.89
CA ARG A 161 14.18 1.00 1.44
C ARG A 161 14.57 -0.32 0.79
N THR A 162 15.19 -1.21 1.56
CA THR A 162 15.71 -2.49 1.06
C THR A 162 15.51 -3.61 2.07
N ILE A 163 15.38 -4.83 1.55
CA ILE A 163 15.18 -6.08 2.29
C ILE A 163 16.10 -7.14 1.72
N LEU A 164 16.63 -7.98 2.60
CA LEU A 164 17.41 -9.16 2.24
C LEU A 164 16.48 -10.35 2.05
N ILE A 165 16.61 -11.02 0.92
CA ILE A 165 15.87 -12.22 0.58
C ILE A 165 16.85 -13.40 0.69
N PRO A 166 16.58 -14.35 1.61
CA PRO A 166 17.45 -15.51 1.80
C PRO A 166 17.60 -16.31 0.51
N GLY A 167 18.85 -16.49 0.08
CA GLY A 167 19.19 -17.32 -1.09
C GLY A 167 18.81 -18.80 -0.90
N GLU A 168 18.65 -19.25 0.35
CA GLU A 168 18.22 -20.60 0.72
C GLU A 168 16.87 -20.98 0.11
N TYR A 169 15.95 -20.02 -0.02
CA TYR A 169 14.59 -20.22 -0.53
C TYR A 169 14.44 -19.73 -1.97
N TYR A 170 15.18 -18.69 -2.34
CA TYR A 170 15.09 -18.08 -3.66
C TYR A 170 16.28 -18.44 -4.55
N LYS A 171 16.07 -19.38 -5.47
CA LYS A 171 17.09 -19.83 -6.45
C LYS A 171 17.20 -18.96 -7.71
N GLY A 172 16.40 -17.90 -7.80
CA GLY A 172 16.34 -17.06 -8.99
C GLY A 172 17.54 -16.13 -9.18
N GLY A 173 18.33 -15.88 -8.12
CA GLY A 173 19.60 -15.14 -8.19
C GLY A 173 19.53 -13.67 -8.62
N VAL A 174 18.36 -13.17 -9.01
CA VAL A 174 18.13 -11.79 -9.46
C VAL A 174 17.03 -11.12 -8.64
N SER A 175 17.19 -9.85 -8.31
CA SER A 175 16.13 -9.10 -7.63
C SER A 175 14.96 -8.87 -8.61
N LEU A 176 13.75 -9.26 -8.22
CA LEU A 176 12.52 -8.98 -8.95
C LEU A 176 12.01 -7.54 -8.75
N SER A 177 12.64 -6.77 -7.84
CA SER A 177 12.30 -5.36 -7.63
C SER A 177 12.67 -4.51 -8.86
N PRO A 178 11.81 -3.55 -9.26
CA PRO A 178 12.20 -2.51 -10.19
C PRO A 178 13.33 -1.68 -9.58
N ARG A 179 14.48 -1.62 -10.25
CA ARG A 179 15.38 -0.47 -10.08
C ARG A 179 14.84 0.61 -11.02
N PRO A 180 14.46 1.83 -10.59
CA PRO A 180 14.54 2.50 -9.29
C PRO A 180 13.14 2.77 -8.64
N LEU A 181 13.10 3.02 -7.32
CA LEU A 181 11.87 3.19 -6.52
C LEU A 181 11.31 4.62 -6.47
N GLU A 182 12.17 5.62 -6.62
CA GLU A 182 11.76 6.96 -7.00
C GLU A 182 12.10 7.08 -8.48
N GLY A 183 11.14 7.52 -9.31
CA GLY A 183 11.36 7.61 -10.75
C GLY A 183 12.72 8.27 -11.05
N GLU A 184 13.41 7.82 -12.09
CA GLU A 184 14.73 8.33 -12.49
C GLU A 184 14.82 9.86 -12.40
N GLU A 185 13.72 10.53 -12.74
CA GLU A 185 13.55 11.98 -12.65
C GLU A 185 13.69 12.55 -11.23
N GLU A 186 13.12 11.93 -10.19
CA GLU A 186 13.15 12.44 -8.83
C GLU A 186 14.52 12.30 -8.16
N GLU A 187 15.23 11.20 -8.40
CA GLU A 187 16.61 11.04 -7.93
C GLU A 187 17.57 12.02 -8.63
N ILE A 188 17.36 12.25 -9.93
CA ILE A 188 18.10 13.27 -10.68
C ILE A 188 17.81 14.66 -10.11
N LYS A 189 16.56 14.98 -9.80
CA LYS A 189 16.17 16.26 -9.16
C LYS A 189 16.84 16.43 -7.80
N LYS A 190 16.77 15.42 -6.92
CA LYS A 190 17.40 15.44 -5.58
C LYS A 190 18.93 15.52 -5.66
N THR A 191 19.54 14.90 -6.66
CA THR A 191 20.98 14.96 -6.87
C THR A 191 21.42 16.32 -7.40
N LYS A 192 20.67 16.90 -8.36
CA LYS A 192 20.89 18.27 -8.86
C LYS A 192 20.69 19.30 -7.75
N LEU A 193 19.69 19.13 -6.90
CA LEU A 193 19.45 19.97 -5.72
C LEU A 193 20.63 19.98 -4.76
N ARG A 194 21.11 18.79 -4.37
CA ARG A 194 22.30 18.67 -3.52
C ARG A 194 23.54 19.30 -4.16
N LYS A 195 23.76 19.07 -5.46
CA LYS A 195 24.86 19.69 -6.22
C LYS A 195 24.76 21.21 -6.27
N PHE A 196 23.56 21.77 -6.43
CA PHE A 196 23.32 23.20 -6.41
C PHE A 196 23.61 23.79 -5.02
N MET A 197 23.04 23.20 -3.95
CA MET A 197 23.25 23.67 -2.58
C MET A 197 24.73 23.69 -2.21
N VAL A 198 25.48 22.63 -2.56
CA VAL A 198 26.93 22.56 -2.30
C VAL A 198 27.72 23.52 -3.21
N GLY A 199 27.36 23.62 -4.49
CA GLY A 199 28.08 24.42 -5.48
C GLY A 199 27.89 25.94 -5.32
N CYS A 200 26.72 26.36 -4.86
CA CYS A 200 26.37 27.76 -4.58
C CYS A 200 26.45 28.12 -3.09
N LYS A 201 26.68 27.15 -2.20
CA LYS A 201 26.72 27.30 -0.73
C LYS A 201 25.42 27.85 -0.13
N VAL A 202 24.28 27.44 -0.70
CA VAL A 202 22.94 27.82 -0.23
C VAL A 202 22.51 26.83 0.85
N ALA A 203 22.14 27.33 2.03
CA ALA A 203 21.66 26.50 3.15
C ALA A 203 20.14 26.29 3.08
N GLU A 204 19.43 27.21 2.44
CA GLU A 204 17.99 27.28 2.31
C GLU A 204 17.50 26.35 1.18
N TYR A 205 16.84 25.26 1.57
CA TYR A 205 16.29 24.26 0.65
C TYR A 205 15.31 24.87 -0.36
N ASP A 206 14.40 25.74 0.10
CA ASP A 206 13.35 26.34 -0.73
C ASP A 206 13.94 27.28 -1.80
N VAL A 207 15.01 28.01 -1.46
CA VAL A 207 15.73 28.86 -2.42
C VAL A 207 16.38 28.00 -3.49
N ALA A 208 17.04 26.92 -3.09
CA ALA A 208 17.68 26.01 -4.04
C ALA A 208 16.66 25.32 -4.99
N LEU A 209 15.47 24.96 -4.48
CA LEU A 209 14.38 24.45 -5.31
C LEU A 209 13.90 25.50 -6.30
N LEU A 210 13.64 26.73 -5.85
CA LEU A 210 13.14 27.82 -6.70
C LEU A 210 14.06 28.09 -7.89
N TYR A 211 15.38 28.17 -7.68
CA TYR A 211 16.34 28.37 -8.76
C TYR A 211 16.40 27.19 -9.75
N LEU A 212 16.24 25.96 -9.25
CA LEU A 212 16.20 24.78 -10.11
C LEU A 212 14.90 24.68 -10.90
N GLU A 213 13.75 25.01 -10.32
CA GLU A 213 12.46 25.04 -11.03
C GLU A 213 12.46 26.11 -12.13
N GLN A 214 12.94 27.32 -11.82
CA GLN A 214 13.09 28.40 -12.80
C GLN A 214 14.02 28.04 -13.96
N ALA A 215 15.04 27.22 -13.70
CA ALA A 215 15.99 26.73 -14.70
C ALA A 215 15.56 25.41 -15.35
N SER A 216 14.33 24.92 -15.12
CA SER A 216 13.83 23.63 -15.61
C SER A 216 14.77 22.46 -15.27
N TYR A 217 15.32 22.46 -14.06
CA TYR A 217 16.31 21.52 -13.54
C TYR A 217 17.61 21.43 -14.36
N ASN A 218 18.00 22.50 -15.05
CA ASN A 218 19.35 22.65 -15.60
C ASN A 218 20.28 23.23 -14.53
N LEU A 219 21.18 22.38 -14.02
CA LEU A 219 22.09 22.71 -12.91
C LEU A 219 23.00 23.90 -13.26
N GLU A 220 23.60 23.91 -14.45
CA GLU A 220 24.54 24.96 -14.85
C GLU A 220 23.86 26.31 -14.98
N LYS A 221 22.68 26.32 -15.61
CA LYS A 221 21.87 27.53 -15.75
C LYS A 221 21.45 28.07 -14.38
N ALA A 222 20.98 27.22 -13.47
CA ALA A 222 20.59 27.61 -12.12
C ALA A 222 21.78 28.19 -11.34
N MET A 223 22.96 27.55 -11.40
CA MET A 223 24.16 28.05 -10.72
C MET A 223 24.65 29.38 -11.30
N ALA A 224 24.51 29.59 -12.62
CA ALA A 224 24.87 30.83 -13.28
C ALA A 224 23.93 31.98 -12.90
N THR A 225 22.62 31.74 -12.86
CA THR A 225 21.64 32.76 -12.45
C THR A 225 21.83 33.17 -11.00
N PHE A 226 21.99 32.20 -10.08
CA PHE A 226 22.27 32.48 -8.67
C PHE A 226 23.53 33.34 -8.48
N LYS A 227 24.63 32.99 -9.16
CA LYS A 227 25.88 33.76 -9.09
C LYS A 227 25.77 35.16 -9.71
N ALA A 228 24.90 35.33 -10.71
CA ALA A 228 24.63 36.64 -11.30
C ALA A 228 23.86 37.52 -10.31
N ASP A 229 22.86 36.97 -9.62
CA ASP A 229 22.11 37.66 -8.59
C ASP A 229 23.02 38.07 -7.42
N GLU A 230 23.88 37.17 -6.92
CA GLU A 230 24.86 37.51 -5.87
C GLU A 230 25.83 38.63 -6.29
N LYS A 231 26.25 38.66 -7.57
CA LYS A 231 27.10 39.74 -8.08
C LYS A 231 26.33 41.05 -8.15
N TRP A 232 25.10 40.99 -8.63
CA TRP A 232 24.22 42.14 -8.72
C TRP A 232 23.97 42.75 -7.33
N GLU A 233 23.68 41.93 -6.32
CA GLU A 233 23.50 42.38 -4.93
C GLU A 233 24.76 43.03 -4.34
N LYS A 234 25.95 42.52 -4.68
CA LYS A 234 27.24 43.11 -4.27
C LYS A 234 27.52 44.45 -4.93
N GLU A 235 27.14 44.60 -6.19
CA GLU A 235 27.32 45.83 -6.99
C GLU A 235 26.25 46.88 -6.69
N HIS A 236 25.08 46.44 -6.22
CA HIS A 236 23.94 47.28 -5.84
C HIS A 236 23.61 47.13 -4.35
N PRO A 237 24.58 47.40 -3.43
CA PRO A 237 24.31 47.32 -2.01
C PRO A 237 23.20 48.31 -1.67
N LEU A 238 22.09 47.77 -1.16
CA LEU A 238 20.82 48.45 -0.96
C LEU A 238 20.99 49.90 -0.51
N GLN A 239 20.62 50.85 -1.37
CA GLN A 239 20.53 52.28 -1.02
C GLN A 239 19.55 52.54 0.13
N ALA A 240 18.70 51.57 0.47
CA ALA A 240 17.75 51.61 1.59
C ALA A 240 18.43 51.79 2.96
N ALA A 241 19.67 51.34 3.15
CA ALA A 241 20.40 51.55 4.41
C ALA A 241 21.04 52.96 4.53
N LYS A 242 21.12 53.73 3.43
CA LYS A 242 21.76 55.05 3.41
C LYS A 242 20.79 56.23 3.58
N LYS A 243 19.48 56.03 3.41
CA LYS A 243 18.50 57.14 3.50
C LYS A 243 17.82 57.31 4.87
N GLY A 244 18.18 56.51 5.87
CA GLY A 244 17.58 56.55 7.21
C GLY A 244 18.53 56.72 8.40
N LYS A 245 19.86 56.81 8.21
CA LYS A 245 20.81 57.04 9.31
C LYS A 245 20.97 58.54 9.58
N ALA A 246 20.05 59.10 10.36
CA ALA A 246 20.37 60.26 11.18
C ALA A 246 21.48 59.86 12.18
N PRO A 247 22.47 60.72 12.48
CA PRO A 247 23.53 60.38 13.42
C PRO A 247 22.96 60.33 14.84
N ALA A 248 22.95 59.14 15.45
CA ALA A 248 22.70 58.99 16.87
C ALA A 248 23.87 59.63 17.67
N PRO A 249 23.58 60.36 18.77
CA PRO A 249 24.63 60.94 19.59
C PRO A 249 25.46 59.85 20.27
N GLN A 250 26.76 60.08 20.32
CA GLN A 250 27.74 59.23 21.00
C GLN A 250 27.34 59.04 22.47
N SER A 251 27.06 57.80 22.89
CA SER A 251 27.14 57.44 24.30
C SER A 251 28.30 56.46 24.51
N SER A 252 29.18 56.90 25.37
CA SER A 252 30.34 56.21 25.92
C SER A 252 29.88 55.02 26.77
N GLY A 253 30.46 53.85 26.52
CA GLY A 253 30.13 52.66 27.29
C GLY A 253 30.95 51.43 26.93
N LYS A 254 32.26 51.51 27.09
CA LYS A 254 33.13 50.32 27.16
C LYS A 254 32.56 49.35 28.21
N ARG A 255 32.30 48.10 27.82
CA ARG A 255 32.63 46.94 28.66
C ARG A 255 32.87 45.71 27.78
N ARG A 256 34.16 45.36 27.68
CA ARG A 256 34.67 44.02 27.36
C ARG A 256 34.09 43.02 28.37
N TRP A 257 33.67 41.86 27.90
CA TRP A 257 33.85 40.62 28.66
C TRP A 257 34.24 39.49 27.71
N PHE A 258 35.40 38.91 27.99
CA PHE A 258 36.05 37.79 27.30
C PHE A 258 35.48 36.46 27.81
N GLY A 259 35.53 35.44 26.96
CA GLY A 259 36.13 34.12 27.26
C GLY A 259 35.63 33.30 28.45
N GLY A 260 35.14 32.10 28.16
CA GLY A 260 34.74 31.11 29.16
C GLY A 260 35.86 30.50 30.00
N SER A 261 35.45 29.89 31.11
CA SER A 261 36.09 28.81 31.88
C SER A 261 35.02 28.40 32.91
N GLY A 262 34.56 27.15 33.01
CA GLY A 262 35.37 26.03 33.50
C GLY A 262 35.50 26.15 35.02
N GLY A 263 34.64 25.46 35.78
CA GLY A 263 34.67 25.50 37.25
C GLY A 263 33.54 24.72 37.91
N GLY A 264 33.64 23.39 37.89
CA GLY A 264 32.92 22.56 38.85
C GLY A 264 33.56 22.68 40.23
N ILE A 265 32.75 22.83 41.27
CA ILE A 265 33.17 22.73 42.67
C ILE A 265 32.15 21.88 43.43
N THR A 266 32.71 20.80 43.96
CA THR A 266 32.24 19.89 45.00
C THR A 266 31.85 20.59 46.31
N GLY A 267 30.96 19.97 47.08
CA GLY A 267 31.14 19.86 48.54
C GLY A 267 30.00 20.37 49.44
N GLN A 268 29.32 19.39 50.09
CA GLN A 268 28.86 19.39 51.49
C GLN A 268 27.92 20.50 52.00
N LEU A 269 26.62 20.19 52.12
CA LEU A 269 25.93 19.73 53.34
C LEU A 269 24.43 19.59 53.05
#